data_AF-A0A1R0G5T5-F1
#
_entry.id   AF-A0A1R0G5T5-F1
#
_cell.length_a   1.000
_cell.length_b   1.000
_cell.length_c   1.000
_cell.angle_alpha   90.00
_cell.angle_beta   90.00
_cell.angle_gamma   90.00
#
_symmetry.space_group_name_H-M   'P 1'
#
loop_
_entity.id
_entity.type
_entity.pdbx_description
1 polymer ?
#
loop_
_entity_poly.entity_id
_entity_poly.type
_entity_poly.pdbx_seq_one_letter_code
_entity_poly.pdbx_strand_id
1 'polypeptide(L)'
;MNTINRYLDCLTKLYKLPSYSPALIEEFLKLVDADGIIELTKWRKENIAEAIGINVYTINNALQVYKAKKIVNWEAVSVFTLNKELFGSIFNNAYDDGFPEFEVVFCRIIACNNSIDKVVIRKVGAI
;
A
#
# COMPACT_ATOMS: atom_id res chain seq x y z
N MET A 1 13.90 3.63 10.38
CA MET A 1 13.04 2.88 9.44
C MET A 1 11.62 3.30 9.72
N ASN A 2 11.01 4.07 8.82
CA ASN A 2 9.70 4.70 9.01
C ASN A 2 8.60 3.63 9.15
N THR A 3 7.56 3.91 9.93
CA THR A 3 6.44 3.00 10.22
C THR A 3 5.71 2.56 8.95
N ILE A 4 5.62 3.46 7.95
CA ILE A 4 5.07 3.15 6.62
C ILE A 4 5.87 2.04 5.91
N ASN A 5 7.20 2.12 5.89
CA ASN A 5 8.03 1.16 5.18
C ASN A 5 7.85 -0.25 5.76
N ARG A 6 7.76 -0.36 7.09
CA ARG A 6 7.47 -1.64 7.76
C ARG A 6 6.10 -2.19 7.40
N TYR A 7 5.08 -1.34 7.35
CA TYR A 7 3.74 -1.74 6.93
C TYR A 7 3.74 -2.24 5.47
N LEU A 8 4.36 -1.50 4.55
CA LEU A 8 4.43 -1.87 3.14
C LEU A 8 5.24 -3.15 2.90
N ASP A 9 6.30 -3.38 3.68
CA ASP A 9 7.04 -4.64 3.69
C ASP A 9 6.17 -5.81 4.16
N CYS A 10 5.39 -5.63 5.25
CA CYS A 10 4.46 -6.63 5.74
C CYS A 10 3.37 -6.94 4.70
N LEU A 11 2.78 -5.92 4.08
CA LEU A 11 1.77 -6.06 3.04
C LEU A 11 2.35 -6.80 1.82
N THR A 12 3.56 -6.45 1.41
CA THR A 12 4.28 -7.14 0.32
C THR A 12 4.49 -8.62 0.61
N LYS A 13 4.88 -8.96 1.84
CA LYS A 13 5.05 -10.38 2.26
C LYS A 13 3.72 -11.12 2.34
N LEU A 14 2.70 -10.51 2.95
CA LEU A 14 1.37 -11.11 3.15
C LEU A 14 0.71 -11.44 1.80
N TYR A 15 0.78 -10.52 0.85
CA TYR A 15 0.19 -10.69 -0.48
C TYR A 15 1.15 -11.31 -1.50
N LYS A 16 2.37 -11.70 -1.09
CA LYS A 16 3.43 -12.25 -1.98
C LYS A 16 3.64 -11.37 -3.21
N LEU A 17 3.84 -10.08 -2.99
CA LEU A 17 4.05 -9.09 -4.04
C LEU A 17 5.53 -9.07 -4.48
N PRO A 18 5.82 -8.59 -5.70
CA PRO A 18 7.20 -8.37 -6.14
C PRO A 18 8.01 -7.48 -5.19
N SER A 19 9.33 -7.66 -5.14
CA SER A 19 10.22 -6.95 -4.23
C SER A 19 10.24 -5.43 -4.39
N TYR A 20 9.89 -4.92 -5.57
CA TYR A 20 9.77 -3.47 -5.84
C TYR A 20 8.45 -2.87 -5.32
N SER A 21 7.51 -3.70 -4.83
CA SER A 21 6.17 -3.24 -4.46
C SER A 21 6.12 -2.28 -3.29
N PRO A 22 6.93 -2.40 -2.23
CA PRO A 22 6.94 -1.41 -1.16
C PRO A 22 7.23 -0.01 -1.70
N ALA A 23 8.29 0.15 -2.49
CA ALA A 23 8.66 1.44 -3.08
C ALA A 23 7.59 1.95 -4.06
N LEU A 24 7.04 1.07 -4.90
CA LEU A 24 6.01 1.46 -5.87
C LEU A 24 4.70 1.92 -5.20
N ILE A 25 4.26 1.21 -4.15
CA ILE A 25 3.06 1.57 -3.39
C ILE A 25 3.30 2.87 -2.61
N GLU A 26 4.50 3.09 -2.09
CA GLU A 26 4.87 4.37 -1.46
C GLU A 26 4.73 5.54 -2.44
N GLU A 27 5.22 5.40 -3.67
CA GLU A 27 5.02 6.43 -4.72
C GLU A 27 3.55 6.64 -5.07
N PHE A 28 2.74 5.59 -5.07
CA PHE A 28 1.30 5.73 -5.27
C PHE A 28 0.62 6.50 -4.15
N LEU A 29 1.00 6.23 -2.90
CA LEU A 29 0.48 6.94 -1.73
C LEU A 29 0.74 8.45 -1.82
N LYS A 30 1.89 8.87 -2.37
CA LYS A 30 2.23 10.30 -2.59
C LYS A 30 1.34 11.00 -3.62
N LEU A 31 0.63 10.24 -4.44
CA LEU A 31 -0.22 10.75 -5.53
C LEU A 31 -1.71 10.62 -5.23
N VAL A 32 -2.08 10.13 -4.05
CA VAL A 32 -3.47 10.02 -3.62
C VAL A 32 -4.02 11.41 -3.35
N ASP A 33 -5.11 11.76 -4.03
CA ASP A 33 -5.82 13.03 -3.80
C ASP A 33 -6.82 12.94 -2.63
N ALA A 34 -7.55 14.03 -2.37
CA ALA A 34 -8.55 14.13 -1.31
C ALA A 34 -9.66 13.07 -1.42
N ASP A 35 -10.00 12.64 -2.64
CA ASP A 35 -11.04 11.65 -2.89
C ASP A 35 -10.52 10.20 -2.77
N GLY A 36 -9.21 10.02 -2.59
CA GLY A 36 -8.56 8.71 -2.53
C GLY A 36 -8.20 8.17 -3.92
N ILE A 37 -8.18 9.04 -4.93
CA ILE A 37 -7.94 8.70 -6.32
C ILE A 37 -6.46 8.92 -6.65
N ILE A 38 -5.93 8.01 -7.45
CA ILE A 38 -4.60 8.08 -8.02
C ILE A 38 -4.74 8.10 -9.53
N GLU A 39 -4.35 9.22 -10.13
CA GLU A 39 -4.25 9.34 -11.57
C GLU A 39 -2.82 9.06 -12.04
N LEU A 40 -2.62 7.96 -12.75
CA LEU A 40 -1.33 7.53 -13.30
C LEU A 40 -1.26 7.85 -14.79
N THR A 41 -1.09 9.12 -15.12
CA THR A 41 -0.77 9.56 -16.49
C THR A 41 0.54 8.92 -16.97
N LYS A 42 0.76 8.89 -18.30
CA LYS A 42 1.99 8.34 -18.88
C LYS A 42 3.24 8.98 -18.25
N TRP A 43 3.26 10.30 -18.16
CA TRP A 43 4.36 11.06 -17.56
C TRP A 43 4.60 10.71 -16.08
N ARG A 44 3.52 10.57 -15.29
CA ARG A 44 3.65 10.14 -13.88
C ARG A 44 4.26 8.75 -13.77
N LYS A 45 3.86 7.80 -14.62
CA LYS A 45 4.44 6.44 -14.63
C LYS A 45 5.92 6.47 -15.00
N GLU A 46 6.32 7.30 -15.96
CA GLU A 46 7.73 7.47 -16.35
C GLU A 46 8.57 7.99 -15.19
N ASN A 47 8.11 9.04 -14.49
CA ASN A 47 8.81 9.59 -13.33
C ASN A 47 8.92 8.59 -12.17
N ILE A 48 7.82 7.89 -11.84
CA ILE A 48 7.84 6.86 -10.79
C ILE A 48 8.84 5.76 -11.15
N ALA A 49 8.81 5.30 -12.41
CA ALA A 49 9.69 4.26 -12.90
C ALA A 49 11.16 4.66 -12.74
N GLU A 50 11.51 5.88 -13.10
CA GLU A 50 12.85 6.45 -12.91
C GLU A 50 13.22 6.54 -11.42
N ALA A 51 12.33 7.06 -10.58
CA ALA A 51 12.59 7.27 -9.15
C ALA A 51 12.91 5.97 -8.39
N ILE A 52 12.26 4.86 -8.76
CA ILE A 52 12.45 3.56 -8.10
C ILE A 52 13.32 2.58 -8.92
N GLY A 53 13.85 3.02 -10.06
CA GLY A 53 14.75 2.22 -10.91
C GLY A 53 14.11 1.02 -11.60
N ILE A 54 12.85 1.14 -12.05
CA ILE A 54 12.14 0.11 -12.81
C ILE A 54 11.69 0.61 -14.19
N ASN A 55 11.11 -0.27 -15.00
CA ASN A 55 10.51 0.09 -16.29
C ASN A 55 9.01 0.40 -16.13
N VAL A 56 8.48 1.33 -16.92
CA VAL A 56 7.04 1.62 -17.03
C VAL A 56 6.22 0.35 -17.34
N TYR A 57 6.74 -0.57 -18.14
CA TYR A 57 6.10 -1.87 -18.38
C TYR A 57 5.90 -2.66 -17.09
N THR A 58 6.89 -2.63 -16.19
CA THR A 58 6.82 -3.25 -14.86
C THR A 58 5.70 -2.64 -14.02
N ILE A 59 5.50 -1.30 -14.08
CA ILE A 59 4.38 -0.64 -13.39
C ILE A 59 3.03 -1.15 -13.92
N ASN A 60 2.87 -1.25 -15.24
CA ASN A 60 1.61 -1.73 -15.81
C ASN A 60 1.31 -3.18 -15.40
N ASN A 61 2.31 -4.06 -15.37
CA ASN A 61 2.17 -5.42 -14.86
C ASN A 61 1.85 -5.45 -13.36
N ALA A 62 2.51 -4.60 -12.57
CA ALA A 62 2.26 -4.48 -11.15
C ALA A 62 0.82 -4.07 -10.86
N LEU A 63 0.27 -3.10 -11.60
CA LEU A 63 -1.13 -2.66 -11.48
C LEU A 63 -2.11 -3.81 -11.74
N GLN A 64 -1.84 -4.70 -12.71
CA GLN A 64 -2.67 -5.89 -12.94
C GLN A 64 -2.62 -6.84 -11.75
N VAL A 65 -1.42 -7.08 -11.20
CA VAL A 65 -1.23 -7.93 -10.01
C VAL A 65 -1.92 -7.33 -8.79
N TYR A 66 -1.80 -6.02 -8.59
CA TYR A 66 -2.42 -5.30 -7.48
C TYR A 66 -3.93 -5.32 -7.57
N LYS A 67 -4.49 -5.18 -8.77
CA LYS A 67 -5.93 -5.34 -8.99
C LYS A 67 -6.39 -6.76 -8.66
N ALA A 68 -5.70 -7.78 -9.16
CA ALA A 68 -6.06 -9.18 -8.88
C ALA A 68 -6.02 -9.51 -7.38
N LYS A 69 -5.11 -8.86 -6.64
CA LYS A 69 -4.94 -9.01 -5.19
C LYS A 69 -5.77 -8.02 -4.37
N LYS A 70 -6.65 -7.23 -5.01
CA LYS A 70 -7.49 -6.20 -4.38
C LYS A 70 -6.71 -5.18 -3.56
N ILE A 71 -5.52 -4.80 -4.03
CA ILE A 71 -4.69 -3.74 -3.43
C ILE A 71 -5.10 -2.38 -4.01
N VAL A 72 -5.36 -2.36 -5.32
CA VAL A 72 -5.92 -1.21 -6.02
C VAL A 72 -7.25 -1.61 -6.66
N ASN A 73 -8.17 -0.66 -6.78
CA ASN A 73 -9.34 -0.77 -7.64
C ASN A 73 -9.11 0.08 -8.89
N TRP A 74 -9.72 -0.35 -9.99
CA TRP A 74 -9.58 0.30 -11.28
C TRP A 74 -10.89 1.03 -11.60
N GLU A 75 -10.86 2.35 -11.52
CA GLU A 75 -12.07 3.18 -11.70
C GLU A 75 -12.24 3.55 -13.18
N ALA A 76 -11.16 3.98 -13.84
CA ALA A 76 -11.15 4.33 -15.26
C ALA A 76 -9.75 4.18 -15.87
N VAL A 77 -9.60 4.48 -17.16
CA VAL A 77 -8.28 4.47 -17.82
C VAL A 77 -7.35 5.40 -17.06
N SER A 78 -6.22 4.87 -16.60
CA SER A 78 -5.22 5.60 -15.80
C SER A 78 -5.69 6.12 -14.44
N VAL A 79 -6.91 5.79 -14.00
CA VAL A 79 -7.47 6.24 -12.71
C VAL A 79 -7.73 5.05 -11.81
N PHE A 80 -7.17 5.10 -10.61
CA PHE A 80 -7.16 4.00 -9.64
C PHE A 80 -7.50 4.51 -8.25
N THR A 81 -7.96 3.63 -7.38
CA THR A 81 -8.08 3.91 -5.94
C THR A 81 -7.33 2.84 -5.14
N LEU A 82 -6.80 3.18 -3.98
CA LEU A 82 -6.26 2.18 -3.05
C LEU A 82 -7.39 1.52 -2.27
N ASN A 83 -7.21 0.24 -1.94
CA ASN A 83 -8.22 -0.47 -1.15
C ASN A 83 -8.29 0.12 0.28
N LYS A 84 -9.43 0.75 0.58
CA LYS A 84 -9.72 1.38 1.88
C LYS A 84 -9.70 0.40 3.05
N GLU A 85 -9.87 -0.90 2.84
CA GLU A 85 -9.75 -1.91 3.91
C GLU A 85 -8.28 -2.18 4.27
N LEU A 86 -7.37 -2.09 3.30
CA LEU A 86 -5.95 -2.34 3.52
C LEU A 86 -5.26 -1.10 4.06
N PHE A 87 -5.44 0.01 3.36
CA PHE A 87 -4.79 1.26 3.70
C PHE A 87 -5.58 1.97 4.80
N GLY A 88 -6.91 1.96 4.77
CA GLY A 88 -7.76 2.69 5.70
C GLY A 88 -8.43 3.87 5.00
N SER A 89 -9.61 4.29 5.49
CA SER A 89 -10.34 5.43 4.93
C SER A 89 -9.69 6.79 5.18
N ILE A 90 -8.71 6.85 6.08
CA ILE A 90 -8.02 8.07 6.54
C ILE A 90 -6.94 8.52 5.53
N PHE A 91 -6.56 7.68 4.56
CA PHE A 91 -5.62 8.08 3.50
C PHE A 91 -6.22 9.09 2.53
N ASN A 92 -7.55 9.25 2.53
CA ASN A 92 -8.25 10.37 1.92
C ASN A 92 -8.03 11.61 2.81
N ASN A 93 -7.27 12.62 2.34
CA ASN A 93 -6.91 13.92 2.97
C ASN A 93 -5.55 14.05 3.69
N ALA A 94 -4.72 13.02 3.75
CA ALA A 94 -3.58 13.05 4.68
C ALA A 94 -2.25 13.63 4.11
N TYR A 95 -2.25 14.12 2.87
CA TYR A 95 -1.02 14.60 2.22
C TYR A 95 -0.81 16.12 2.22
N ASP A 96 -1.83 16.92 2.57
CA ASP A 96 -1.69 18.38 2.63
C ASP A 96 -1.09 18.89 3.97
N ASP A 97 -1.26 18.18 5.09
CA ASP A 97 -0.84 18.67 6.44
C ASP A 97 0.37 17.93 7.05
N GLY A 98 1.09 17.16 6.24
CA GLY A 98 2.31 16.50 6.69
C GLY A 98 2.05 15.23 7.51
N PHE A 99 3.07 14.38 7.46
CA PHE A 99 3.11 12.98 7.88
C PHE A 99 2.97 12.58 9.37
N PRO A 100 2.85 13.44 10.42
CA PRO A 100 2.92 12.97 11.81
C PRO A 100 1.79 12.03 12.27
N GLU A 101 0.59 12.12 11.68
CA GLU A 101 -0.58 11.40 12.21
C GLU A 101 -0.71 9.94 11.72
N PHE A 102 0.03 9.57 10.66
CA PHE A 102 0.02 8.22 10.13
C PHE A 102 0.66 7.18 11.06
N GLU A 103 1.61 7.60 11.91
CA GLU A 103 2.29 6.68 12.83
C GLU A 103 1.31 6.05 13.82
N VAL A 104 0.30 6.81 14.26
CA VAL A 104 -0.74 6.35 15.18
C VAL A 104 -1.71 5.38 14.49
N VAL A 105 -2.11 5.66 13.24
CA VAL A 105 -3.03 4.79 12.48
C VAL A 105 -2.36 3.47 12.11
N PHE A 106 -1.11 3.51 11.63
CA PHE A 106 -0.36 2.30 11.33
C PHE A 106 -0.04 1.47 12.58
N CYS A 107 0.27 2.10 13.71
CA CYS A 107 0.41 1.38 14.98
C CYS A 107 -0.89 0.67 15.38
N ARG A 108 -2.06 1.27 15.15
CA ARG A 108 -3.36 0.63 15.40
C ARG A 108 -3.65 -0.53 14.44
N ILE A 109 -3.39 -0.38 13.14
CA ILE A 109 -3.57 -1.47 12.16
C ILE A 109 -2.63 -2.64 12.47
N ILE A 110 -1.37 -2.37 12.79
CA ILE A 110 -0.40 -3.41 13.19
C ILE A 110 -0.81 -4.05 14.52
N ALA A 111 -1.33 -3.29 15.50
CA ALA A 111 -1.81 -3.83 16.77
C ALA A 111 -3.08 -4.70 16.62
N CYS A 112 -4.01 -4.29 15.75
CA CYS A 112 -5.21 -5.07 15.43
C CYS A 112 -4.86 -6.36 14.67
N ASN A 113 -3.91 -6.33 13.73
CA ASN A 113 -3.47 -7.52 13.01
C ASN A 113 -2.58 -8.45 13.87
N ASN A 114 -1.77 -7.92 14.79
CA ASN A 114 -1.05 -8.72 15.79
C ASN A 114 -1.97 -9.44 16.80
N SER A 115 -3.24 -9.03 16.89
CA SER A 115 -4.22 -9.71 17.73
C SER A 115 -4.78 -10.98 17.06
N ILE A 116 -4.60 -11.15 15.75
CA ILE A 116 -5.00 -12.37 15.02
C ILE A 116 -3.92 -13.47 15.17
N ASP A 117 -2.64 -13.11 15.24
CA ASP A 117 -1.54 -14.08 15.42
C ASP A 117 -1.42 -14.65 16.85
N LYS A 118 -2.12 -14.09 17.84
CA LYS A 118 -2.12 -14.63 19.23
C LYS A 118 -3.13 -15.75 19.47
N VAL A 119 -4.04 -16.03 18.54
CA VAL A 119 -5.05 -17.08 18.72
C VAL A 119 -4.53 -18.47 18.31
N VAL A 120 -3.48 -18.56 17.48
CA VAL A 120 -3.01 -19.85 16.94
C VAL A 120 -1.87 -20.49 17.75
N ILE A 121 -1.24 -19.79 18.70
CA ILE A 121 -0.11 -20.34 19.49
C ILE A 121 -0.56 -20.96 20.84
N ARG A 122 -1.83 -20.85 21.26
CA ARG A 122 -2.32 -21.42 22.54
C ARG A 122 -3.18 -22.67 22.45
N LYS A 123 -3.03 -23.47 21.39
CA LYS A 123 -3.62 -24.82 21.32
C LYS A 123 -2.67 -25.89 20.78
N VAL A 124 -1.38 -25.81 21.10
CA VAL A 124 -0.50 -26.98 21.07
C VAL A 124 0.48 -26.82 22.25
N GLY A 125 0.25 -27.56 23.33
CA GLY A 125 1.11 -27.54 24.51
C GLY A 125 0.41 -27.10 25.80
N ALA A 126 -0.66 -27.80 26.17
CA ALA A 126 -0.93 -28.08 27.57
C ALA A 126 -0.94 -29.62 27.68
N ILE A 127 0.15 -30.15 28.21
CA ILE A 127 0.24 -31.50 28.79
C ILE A 127 -0.49 -31.45 30.13
#